data_AF-A0A0Q3QAM8-F1
#
_entry.id   AF-A0A0Q3QAM8-F1
#
_cell.length_a   1.000
_cell.length_b   1.000
_cell.length_c   1.000
_cell.angle_alpha   90.00
_cell.angle_beta   90.00
_cell.angle_gamma   90.00
#
_symmetry.space_group_name_H-M   'P 1'
#
loop_
_entity.id
_entity.type
_entity.pdbx_description
1 polymer ?
#
loop_
_entity_poly.entity_id
_entity_poly.type
_entity_poly.pdbx_seq_one_letter_code
_entity_poly.pdbx_strand_id
1 'polypeptide(L)'
;VKRSLSQFTPAQWDKDQWYPFMGPLRFIQVLFLCVVFMTVELNTFFLKFCLWIPPRNPLVVYRLILWWLIAIPTIREYNSYLQDSKPVKKVGAFCWLSLAICIVELLICMKFGHGLFHDPMPSWLIIFWSSVGIALVIFLLAWSWRNHQKFRRKQL
;
A
#
# COMPACT_ATOMS: atom_id res chain seq x y z
N VAL A 1 8.16 -36.59 -14.12
CA VAL A 1 8.16 -35.42 -13.20
C VAL A 1 7.94 -34.08 -13.90
N LYS A 2 8.76 -33.67 -14.90
CA LYS A 2 8.62 -32.35 -15.58
C LYS A 2 7.25 -32.12 -16.26
N ARG A 3 6.65 -33.16 -16.88
CA ARG A 3 5.29 -33.09 -17.49
C ARG A 3 4.16 -33.03 -16.45
N SER A 4 4.26 -33.79 -15.36
CA SER A 4 3.26 -33.79 -14.29
C SER A 4 3.25 -32.48 -13.51
N LEU A 5 4.42 -31.89 -13.24
CA LEU A 5 4.53 -30.58 -12.60
C LEU A 5 4.02 -29.45 -13.49
N SER A 6 4.21 -29.56 -14.81
CA SER A 6 3.71 -28.58 -15.78
C SER A 6 2.18 -28.60 -15.92
N GLN A 7 1.51 -29.65 -15.43
CA GLN A 7 0.04 -29.78 -15.46
C GLN A 7 -0.62 -29.01 -14.30
N PHE A 8 0.15 -28.71 -13.25
CA PHE A 8 -0.28 -27.88 -12.12
C PHE A 8 0.12 -26.40 -12.27
N THR A 9 0.84 -26.05 -13.35
CA THR A 9 1.18 -24.66 -13.65
C THR A 9 0.23 -24.09 -14.70
N PRO A 10 -0.23 -22.84 -14.56
CA PRO A 10 -1.16 -22.22 -15.51
C PRO A 10 -0.57 -22.12 -16.92
N ALA A 11 -1.45 -22.15 -17.92
CA ALA A 11 -1.08 -22.09 -19.35
C ALA A 11 -0.33 -20.80 -19.73
N GLN A 12 -0.54 -19.72 -18.97
CA GLN A 12 0.17 -18.46 -19.13
C GLN A 12 0.49 -17.89 -17.75
N TRP A 13 1.75 -17.48 -17.57
CA TRP A 13 2.17 -16.65 -16.45
C TRP A 13 2.00 -15.19 -16.87
N ASP A 14 0.96 -14.52 -16.35
CA ASP A 14 0.86 -13.07 -16.52
C ASP A 14 2.03 -12.40 -15.83
N LYS A 15 2.79 -11.61 -16.61
CA LYS A 15 3.94 -10.88 -16.10
C LYS A 15 3.42 -9.68 -15.30
N ASP A 16 3.72 -9.65 -14.01
CA ASP A 16 3.37 -8.54 -13.14
C ASP A 16 4.24 -7.31 -13.48
N GLN A 17 3.73 -6.45 -14.36
CA GLN A 17 4.47 -5.33 -14.95
C GLN A 17 4.02 -4.00 -14.33
N TRP A 18 4.62 -3.63 -13.20
CA TRP A 18 4.21 -2.46 -12.40
C TRP A 18 4.58 -1.10 -13.01
N TYR A 19 5.73 -1.01 -13.70
CA TYR A 19 6.22 0.21 -14.37
C TYR A 19 5.95 1.54 -13.62
N PRO A 20 6.45 1.71 -12.38
CA PRO A 20 6.10 2.85 -11.52
C PRO A 20 6.54 4.21 -12.10
N PHE A 21 7.57 4.22 -12.96
CA PHE A 21 8.12 5.43 -13.57
C PHE A 21 7.53 5.78 -14.95
N MET A 22 6.53 5.05 -15.45
CA MET A 22 5.93 5.35 -16.75
C MET A 22 4.91 6.50 -16.71
N GLY A 23 4.40 6.85 -15.53
CA GLY A 23 3.49 7.98 -15.39
C GLY A 23 3.27 8.42 -13.93
N PRO A 24 3.01 9.71 -13.69
CA PRO A 24 2.90 10.27 -12.34
C PRO A 24 1.72 9.68 -11.56
N LEU A 25 0.60 9.39 -12.23
CA LEU A 25 -0.56 8.73 -11.61
C LEU A 25 -0.24 7.29 -11.17
N ARG A 26 0.48 6.53 -12.00
CA ARG A 26 0.90 5.17 -11.65
C ARG A 26 1.85 5.17 -10.46
N PHE A 27 2.76 6.13 -10.40
CA PHE A 27 3.65 6.29 -9.25
C PHE A 27 2.87 6.52 -7.95
N ILE A 28 1.87 7.43 -7.96
CA ILE A 28 1.03 7.69 -6.78
C ILE A 28 0.25 6.44 -6.37
N GLN A 29 -0.27 5.68 -7.33
CA GLN A 29 -1.00 4.44 -7.05
C GLN A 29 -0.12 3.37 -6.39
N VAL A 30 1.08 3.14 -6.91
CA VAL A 30 2.04 2.21 -6.29
C VAL A 30 2.49 2.72 -4.92
N LEU A 31 2.74 4.02 -4.78
CA LEU A 31 3.09 4.63 -3.51
C LEU A 31 1.98 4.46 -2.47
N PHE A 32 0.72 4.63 -2.86
CA PHE A 32 -0.44 4.39 -2.00
C PHE A 32 -0.48 2.95 -1.48
N LEU A 33 -0.27 1.96 -2.36
CA LEU A 33 -0.17 0.55 -1.96
C LEU A 33 0.92 0.34 -0.90
N CYS A 34 2.11 0.92 -1.11
CA CYS A 34 3.21 0.85 -0.14
C CYS A 34 2.84 1.48 1.21
N VAL A 35 2.18 2.65 1.20
CA VAL A 35 1.74 3.33 2.43
C VAL A 35 0.72 2.49 3.19
N VAL A 36 -0.24 1.86 2.50
CA VAL A 36 -1.21 0.95 3.15
C VAL A 36 -0.48 -0.23 3.78
N PHE A 37 0.47 -0.85 3.08
CA PHE A 37 1.25 -1.96 3.63
C PHE A 37 2.05 -1.55 4.87
N MET A 38 2.78 -0.42 4.81
CA MET A 38 3.47 0.12 5.98
C MET A 38 2.51 0.45 7.13
N THR A 39 1.31 0.94 6.83
CA THR A 39 0.29 1.24 7.85
C THR A 39 -0.17 -0.02 8.57
N VAL A 40 -0.36 -1.14 7.85
CA VAL A 40 -0.73 -2.44 8.44
C VAL A 40 0.38 -2.98 9.35
N GLU A 41 1.63 -2.88 8.92
CA GLU A 41 2.78 -3.26 9.75
C GLU A 41 2.90 -2.35 10.97
N LEU A 42 2.70 -1.03 10.81
CA LEU A 42 2.74 -0.08 11.91
C LEU A 42 1.63 -0.34 12.93
N ASN A 43 0.39 -0.50 12.46
CA ASN A 43 -0.76 -0.90 13.27
C ASN A 43 -0.47 -2.19 14.05
N THR A 44 0.32 -3.10 13.47
CA THR A 44 0.70 -4.34 14.15
C THR A 44 1.47 -4.09 15.44
N PHE A 45 2.46 -3.20 15.38
CA PHE A 45 3.25 -2.83 16.55
C PHE A 45 2.43 -2.01 17.55
N PHE A 46 1.60 -1.07 17.07
CA PHE A 46 0.76 -0.25 17.94
C PHE A 46 -0.31 -1.04 18.67
N LEU A 47 -1.00 -1.99 18.02
CA LEU A 47 -1.99 -2.85 18.65
C LEU A 47 -1.35 -3.68 19.77
N LYS A 48 -0.15 -4.24 19.53
CA LYS A 48 0.60 -4.97 20.57
C LYS A 48 0.90 -4.08 21.79
N PHE A 49 1.27 -2.83 21.55
CA PHE A 49 1.55 -1.85 22.60
C PHE A 49 0.28 -1.43 23.36
N CYS A 50 -0.79 -1.07 22.65
CA CYS A 50 -2.03 -0.56 23.26
C CYS A 50 -2.82 -1.62 24.03
N LEU A 51 -2.84 -2.87 23.55
CA LEU A 51 -3.58 -3.97 24.20
C LEU A 51 -2.78 -4.67 25.32
N TRP A 52 -1.58 -4.20 25.67
CA TRP A 52 -0.70 -4.79 26.69
C TRP A 52 -0.54 -6.31 26.53
N ILE A 53 -0.39 -6.78 25.28
CA ILE A 53 -0.39 -8.23 25.00
C ILE A 53 0.96 -8.81 25.41
N PRO A 54 1.01 -9.83 26.30
CA PRO A 54 2.28 -10.42 26.74
C PRO A 54 3.04 -11.04 25.55
N PRO A 55 4.39 -11.04 25.57
CA PRO A 55 5.22 -11.46 24.43
C PRO A 55 4.97 -12.89 23.93
N ARG A 56 4.40 -13.75 24.77
CA ARG A 56 4.12 -15.16 24.48
C ARG A 56 2.81 -15.41 23.71
N ASN A 57 1.98 -14.39 23.49
CA ASN A 57 0.70 -14.59 22.83
C ASN A 57 0.85 -14.69 21.29
N PRO A 58 0.41 -15.80 20.66
CA PRO A 58 0.56 -16.03 19.22
C PRO A 58 -0.38 -15.19 18.33
N LEU A 59 -1.22 -14.32 18.93
CA LEU A 59 -2.22 -13.52 18.20
C LEU A 59 -1.60 -12.65 17.09
N VAL A 60 -0.43 -12.06 17.35
CA VAL A 60 0.29 -11.26 16.34
C VAL A 60 0.75 -12.14 15.19
N VAL A 61 1.22 -13.36 15.48
CA VAL A 61 1.70 -14.32 14.47
C VAL A 61 0.54 -14.80 13.60
N TYR A 62 -0.59 -15.20 14.19
CA TYR A 62 -1.78 -15.58 13.43
C TYR A 62 -2.25 -14.45 12.51
N ARG A 63 -2.20 -13.21 12.98
CA ARG A 63 -2.56 -12.06 12.14
C ARG A 63 -1.57 -11.86 10.99
N LEU A 64 -0.26 -11.94 11.23
CA LEU A 64 0.73 -11.84 10.14
C LEU A 64 0.50 -12.91 9.07
N ILE A 65 0.18 -14.14 9.48
CA ILE A 65 -0.13 -15.23 8.55
C ILE A 65 -1.39 -14.91 7.73
N LEU A 66 -2.46 -14.42 8.38
CA LEU A 66 -3.69 -14.01 7.68
C LEU A 66 -3.43 -12.86 6.70
N TRP A 67 -2.69 -11.83 7.12
CA TRP A 67 -2.30 -10.73 6.25
C TRP A 67 -1.43 -11.19 5.08
N TRP A 68 -0.51 -12.12 5.32
CA TRP A 68 0.32 -12.72 4.27
C TRP A 68 -0.53 -13.46 3.22
N LEU A 69 -1.52 -14.24 3.66
CA LEU A 69 -2.44 -14.95 2.75
C LEU A 69 -3.33 -14.00 1.93
N ILE A 70 -3.79 -12.89 2.52
CA ILE A 70 -4.64 -11.90 1.84
C ILE A 70 -3.80 -10.97 0.93
N ALA A 71 -2.56 -10.67 1.29
CA ALA A 71 -1.70 -9.77 0.53
C ALA A 71 -1.43 -10.28 -0.89
N ILE A 72 -1.25 -11.59 -1.07
CA ILE A 72 -0.97 -12.20 -2.39
C ILE A 72 -2.10 -11.93 -3.41
N PRO A 73 -3.37 -12.30 -3.16
CA PRO A 73 -4.46 -11.99 -4.07
C PRO A 73 -4.73 -10.49 -4.16
N THR A 74 -4.60 -9.72 -3.08
CA THR A 74 -4.80 -8.26 -3.10
C THR A 74 -3.82 -7.55 -4.04
N ILE A 75 -2.52 -7.89 -3.97
CA ILE A 75 -1.49 -7.30 -4.82
C ILE A 75 -1.75 -7.65 -6.30
N ARG A 76 -2.16 -8.89 -6.58
CA ARG A 76 -2.51 -9.35 -7.92
C ARG A 76 -3.73 -8.63 -8.49
N GLU A 77 -4.80 -8.50 -7.70
CA GLU A 77 -6.01 -7.76 -8.09
C GLU A 77 -5.69 -6.27 -8.31
N TYR A 78 -4.90 -5.66 -7.44
CA TYR A 78 -4.49 -4.26 -7.55
C TYR A 78 -3.63 -4.02 -8.79
N ASN A 79 -2.67 -4.91 -9.08
CA ASN A 79 -1.85 -4.83 -10.29
C ASN A 79 -2.72 -4.93 -11.56
N SER A 80 -3.67 -5.88 -11.58
CA SER A 80 -4.61 -6.01 -12.69
C SER A 80 -5.47 -4.76 -12.86
N TYR A 81 -5.89 -4.12 -11.77
CA TYR A 81 -6.63 -2.85 -11.80
C TYR A 81 -5.79 -1.69 -12.38
N LEU A 82 -4.49 -1.64 -12.09
CA LEU A 82 -3.59 -0.62 -12.63
C LEU A 82 -3.31 -0.81 -14.13
N GLN A 83 -3.27 -2.06 -14.59
CA GLN A 83 -3.04 -2.41 -15.98
C GLN A 83 -4.30 -2.30 -16.84
N ASP A 84 -5.50 -2.47 -16.27
CA ASP A 84 -6.75 -2.35 -17.03
C ASP A 84 -7.04 -0.88 -17.40
N SER A 85 -7.08 -0.62 -18.70
CA SER A 85 -7.42 0.69 -19.30
C SER A 85 -8.92 0.85 -19.57
N LYS A 86 -9.77 -0.10 -19.14
CA LYS A 86 -11.22 0.00 -19.33
C LYS A 86 -11.81 1.24 -18.64
N PRO A 87 -12.88 1.82 -19.22
CA PRO A 87 -13.53 3.01 -18.70
C PRO A 87 -14.25 2.77 -17.36
N VAL A 88 -14.72 1.55 -17.10
CA VAL A 88 -15.32 1.14 -15.81
C VAL A 88 -14.32 0.28 -15.06
N LYS A 89 -13.60 0.89 -14.11
CA LYS A 89 -12.62 0.19 -13.29
C LYS A 89 -13.26 -0.27 -11.99
N LYS A 90 -13.24 -1.59 -11.74
CA LYS A 90 -13.70 -2.16 -10.48
C LYS A 90 -12.49 -2.60 -9.67
N VAL A 91 -12.33 -2.04 -8.49
CA VAL A 91 -11.33 -2.50 -7.52
C VAL A 91 -11.80 -3.85 -6.97
N GLY A 92 -10.89 -4.83 -6.95
CA GLY A 92 -11.21 -6.21 -6.54
C GLY A 92 -11.68 -6.32 -5.10
N ALA A 93 -12.42 -7.38 -4.78
CA ALA A 93 -13.07 -7.55 -3.48
C ALA A 93 -12.04 -7.69 -2.35
N PHE A 94 -10.90 -8.37 -2.59
CA PHE A 94 -9.84 -8.51 -1.59
C PHE A 94 -9.15 -7.19 -1.30
N CYS A 95 -9.01 -6.31 -2.29
CA CYS A 95 -8.48 -4.96 -2.08
C CYS A 95 -9.40 -4.11 -1.20
N TRP A 96 -10.72 -4.16 -1.41
CA TRP A 96 -11.68 -3.49 -0.53
C TRP A 96 -11.68 -4.07 0.87
N LEU A 97 -11.65 -5.40 0.98
CA LEU A 97 -11.58 -6.10 2.25
C LEU A 97 -10.32 -5.71 3.04
N SER A 98 -9.15 -5.74 2.40
CA SER A 98 -7.88 -5.34 3.06
C SER A 98 -7.89 -3.88 3.49
N LEU A 99 -8.47 -2.99 2.67
CA LEU A 99 -8.59 -1.58 3.04
C LEU A 99 -9.52 -1.39 4.25
N ALA A 100 -10.66 -2.09 4.28
CA ALA A 100 -11.58 -2.06 5.41
C ALA A 100 -10.91 -2.57 6.70
N ILE A 101 -10.18 -3.69 6.63
CA ILE A 101 -9.42 -4.23 7.77
C ILE A 101 -8.39 -3.20 8.26
N CYS A 102 -7.61 -2.61 7.35
CA CYS A 102 -6.61 -1.60 7.69
C CYS A 102 -7.23 -0.38 8.39
N ILE A 103 -8.40 0.09 7.92
CA ILE A 103 -9.13 1.20 8.53
C ILE A 103 -9.62 0.83 9.93
N VAL A 104 -10.22 -0.35 10.10
CA VAL A 104 -10.71 -0.82 11.40
C VAL A 104 -9.55 -0.95 12.40
N GLU A 105 -8.43 -1.53 12.00
CA GLU A 105 -7.24 -1.63 12.85
C GLU A 105 -6.72 -0.25 13.26
N LEU A 106 -6.67 0.70 12.32
CA LEU A 106 -6.25 2.08 12.59
C LEU A 106 -7.21 2.76 13.58
N LEU A 107 -8.52 2.58 13.42
CA LEU A 107 -9.52 3.10 14.35
C LEU A 107 -9.36 2.52 15.76
N ILE A 108 -9.06 1.22 15.86
CA ILE A 108 -8.77 0.57 17.16
C ILE A 108 -7.50 1.18 17.77
N CYS A 109 -6.42 1.33 17.00
CA CYS A 109 -5.19 1.99 17.45
C CYS A 109 -5.47 3.40 17.98
N MET A 110 -6.25 4.21 17.26
CA MET A 110 -6.56 5.58 17.70
C MET A 110 -7.42 5.59 18.97
N LYS A 111 -8.44 4.72 19.03
CA LYS A 111 -9.37 4.66 20.18
C LYS A 111 -8.67 4.22 21.46
N PHE A 112 -7.85 3.17 21.39
CA PHE A 112 -7.13 2.65 22.57
C PHE A 112 -5.79 3.37 22.81
N GLY A 113 -5.26 4.06 21.80
CA GLY A 113 -4.05 4.89 21.88
C GLY A 113 -4.26 6.23 22.59
N HIS A 114 -5.51 6.69 22.70
CA HIS A 114 -5.85 7.99 23.29
C HIS A 114 -5.57 8.00 24.80
N GLY A 115 -4.48 8.67 25.20
CA GLY A 115 -4.02 8.77 26.60
C GLY A 115 -2.75 7.97 26.91
N LEU A 116 -2.20 7.21 25.96
CA LEU A 116 -0.92 6.49 26.13
C LEU A 116 0.30 7.38 25.87
N PHE A 117 0.16 8.45 25.08
CA PHE A 117 1.24 9.37 24.74
C PHE A 117 0.94 10.74 25.35
N HIS A 118 1.54 11.02 26.52
CA HIS A 118 1.42 12.33 27.18
C HIS A 118 2.33 13.39 26.57
N ASP A 119 3.45 12.98 25.99
CA ASP A 119 4.42 13.89 25.39
C ASP A 119 4.07 14.17 23.93
N PRO A 120 4.07 15.45 23.50
CA PRO A 120 3.87 15.80 22.11
C PRO A 120 5.02 15.28 21.24
N MET A 121 4.71 14.95 19.99
CA MET A 121 5.73 14.52 19.02
C MET A 121 6.78 15.63 18.82
N PRO A 122 8.09 15.30 18.79
CA PRO A 122 9.15 16.31 18.70
C PRO A 122 9.00 17.18 17.45
N SER A 123 9.03 18.49 17.61
CA SER A 123 8.80 19.45 16.52
C SER A 123 9.78 19.29 15.35
N TRP A 124 11.05 18.92 15.62
CA TRP A 124 12.03 18.69 14.56
C TRP A 124 11.61 17.55 13.63
N LEU A 125 11.02 16.49 14.19
CA LEU A 125 10.58 15.31 13.45
C LEU A 125 9.40 15.67 12.55
N ILE A 126 8.45 16.46 13.06
CA ILE A 126 7.32 16.97 12.29
C ILE A 126 7.82 17.81 11.11
N ILE A 127 8.74 18.75 11.35
CA ILE A 127 9.32 19.60 10.30
C ILE A 127 10.04 18.76 9.24
N PHE A 128 10.85 17.78 9.66
CA PHE A 128 11.57 16.90 8.75
C PHE A 128 10.61 16.15 7.82
N TRP A 129 9.62 15.43 8.37
CA TRP A 129 8.67 14.68 7.54
C TRP A 129 7.77 15.57 6.68
N SER A 130 7.40 16.76 7.19
CA SER A 130 6.66 17.75 6.42
C SER A 130 7.47 18.25 5.22
N SER A 131 8.77 18.51 5.40
CA SER A 131 9.66 18.93 4.32
C SER A 131 9.81 17.85 3.24
N VAL A 132 9.94 16.58 3.64
CA VAL A 132 10.00 15.43 2.71
C VAL A 132 8.70 15.30 1.93
N GLY A 133 7.54 15.44 2.59
CA GLY A 133 6.24 15.43 1.94
C GLY A 133 6.08 16.54 0.90
N ILE A 134 6.46 17.78 1.25
CA ILE A 134 6.43 18.92 0.32
C ILE A 134 7.36 18.68 -0.87
N ALA A 135 8.59 18.20 -0.63
CA ALA A 135 9.53 17.89 -1.70
C ALA A 135 9.00 16.84 -2.67
N LEU A 136 8.33 15.80 -2.16
CA LEU A 136 7.70 14.76 -2.97
C LEU A 136 6.55 15.31 -3.82
N VAL A 137 5.72 16.21 -3.27
CA VAL A 137 4.64 16.88 -4.02
C VAL A 137 5.22 17.75 -5.13
N ILE A 138 6.25 18.55 -4.85
CA ILE A 138 6.93 19.39 -5.85
C ILE A 138 7.50 18.52 -6.98
N PHE A 139 8.16 17.41 -6.64
CA PHE A 139 8.68 16.46 -7.61
C PHE A 139 7.59 15.90 -8.52
N LEU A 140 6.45 15.50 -7.96
CA LEU A 140 5.31 14.98 -8.73
C LEU A 140 4.67 16.04 -9.64
N LEU A 141 4.51 17.27 -9.15
CA LEU A 141 4.00 18.39 -9.95
C LEU A 141 4.94 18.72 -11.11
N ALA A 142 6.25 18.81 -10.86
CA ALA A 142 7.26 19.05 -11.88
C ALA A 142 7.27 17.94 -12.95
N TRP A 143 7.14 16.68 -12.53
CA TRP A 143 7.09 15.56 -13.46
C TRP A 143 5.79 15.54 -14.28
N SER A 144 4.64 15.80 -13.65
CA SER A 144 3.35 15.94 -14.33
C SER A 144 3.41 17.04 -15.39
N TRP A 145 3.98 18.20 -15.03
CA TRP A 145 4.20 19.31 -15.95
C TRP A 145 5.11 18.95 -17.12
N ARG A 146 6.24 18.27 -16.86
CA ARG A 146 7.15 17.77 -17.90
C ARG A 146 6.44 16.84 -18.90
N ASN A 147 5.57 15.96 -18.41
CA ASN A 147 4.81 15.07 -19.27
C ASN A 147 3.78 15.84 -20.11
N HIS A 148 3.06 16.81 -19.51
CA HIS A 148 2.12 17.65 -20.22
C HIS A 148 2.80 18.51 -21.31
N GLN A 149 4.00 19.02 -21.04
CA GLN A 149 4.84 19.73 -22.03
C GLN A 149 5.23 18.83 -23.20
N LYS A 150 5.66 17.59 -22.93
CA LYS A 150 5.99 16.60 -23.99
C LYS A 150 4.79 16.26 -24.87
N PHE A 151 3.59 16.14 -24.28
CA PHE A 151 2.37 15.93 -25.06
C PHE A 151 2.04 17.14 -25.94
N ARG A 152 2.09 18.38 -25.42
CA ARG A 152 1.85 19.59 -26.22
C ARG A 152 2.82 19.74 -27.39
N ARG A 153 4.10 19.42 -27.20
CA ARG A 153 5.11 19.48 -28.27
C ARG A 153 4.94 18.41 -29.37
N LYS A 154 4.20 17.33 -29.11
CA LYS A 154 3.90 16.29 -30.11
C LYS A 154 2.64 16.56 -30.92
N GLN A 155 1.83 17.54 -30.51
CA GLN A 155 0.59 17.93 -31.18
C GLN A 155 0.72 19.20 -32.02
N LEU A 156 1.87 19.88 -31.95
CA LEU A 156 2.33 20.92 -32.88
C LEU A 156 3.25 20.26 -33.92
#